data_AF-A0A3M2EK29-F1
#
_entry.id   AF-A0A3M2EK29-F1
#
_cell.length_a   1.000
_cell.length_b   1.000
_cell.length_c   1.000
_cell.angle_alpha   90.00
_cell.angle_beta   90.00
_cell.angle_gamma   90.00
#
_symmetry.space_group_name_H-M   'P 1'
#
loop_
_entity.id
_entity.type
_entity.pdbx_description
1 polymer ?
#
loop_
_entity_poly.entity_id
_entity_poly.type
_entity_poly.pdbx_seq_one_letter_code
_entity_poly.pdbx_strand_id
1 'polypeptide(L)'
;MAGDWLGPLMFLVALLLIFSGFPVAFALGGVALCFAVVGVQAGFFDWALLLAMPDRIFDVMSNTILLAVPYFIFMGTVLEKSRLAEDLLQTIGMLFGAVRGGLAIAVVFVGALL
;
A
#
# COMPACT_ATOMS: atom_id res chain seq x y z
N MET A 1 7.63 17.99 -27.39
CA MET A 1 8.97 18.01 -26.77
C MET A 1 9.05 18.82 -25.47
N ALA A 2 8.06 19.64 -25.08
CA ALA A 2 8.10 20.36 -23.79
C ALA A 2 7.58 19.56 -22.58
N GLY A 3 6.92 18.42 -22.80
CA GLY A 3 6.23 17.66 -21.73
C GLY A 3 7.03 16.52 -21.11
N ASP A 4 8.18 16.17 -21.70
CA ASP A 4 8.90 14.95 -21.33
C ASP A 4 9.59 15.04 -19.96
N TRP A 5 9.83 16.26 -19.45
CA TRP A 5 10.48 16.49 -18.16
C TRP A 5 9.52 16.57 -16.98
N LEU A 6 8.23 16.83 -17.24
CA LEU A 6 7.24 17.09 -16.20
C LEU A 6 6.95 15.82 -15.37
N GLY A 7 6.89 14.66 -16.03
CA GLY A 7 6.74 13.35 -15.38
C GLY A 7 7.93 12.98 -14.47
N PRO A 8 9.17 12.97 -14.99
CA PRO A 8 10.36 12.73 -14.17
C PRO A 8 10.48 13.69 -12.98
N LEU A 9 10.16 14.98 -13.17
CA LEU A 9 10.22 15.98 -12.11
C LEU A 9 9.14 15.74 -11.04
N MET A 10 7.91 15.39 -11.45
CA MET A 10 6.83 14.98 -10.53
C MET A 10 7.25 13.78 -9.68
N PHE A 11 7.85 12.76 -10.30
CA PHE A 11 8.34 11.58 -9.60
C PHE A 11 9.43 11.92 -8.59
N LEU A 12 10.40 12.76 -8.98
CA LEU A 12 11.52 13.16 -8.12
C LEU A 12 11.02 13.95 -6.90
N VAL A 13 10.07 14.87 -7.09
CA VAL A 13 9.46 15.63 -5.98
C VAL A 13 8.68 14.72 -5.04
N ALA A 14 7.89 13.78 -5.57
CA ALA A 14 7.17 12.80 -4.74
C ALA A 14 8.14 11.94 -3.91
N LEU A 15 9.24 11.48 -4.52
CA LEU A 15 10.26 10.68 -3.86
C LEU A 15 10.93 11.44 -2.70
N LEU A 16 11.29 12.70 -2.92
CA LEU A 16 11.89 13.56 -1.88
C LEU A 16 10.94 13.78 -0.71
N LEU A 17 9.64 14.00 -0.97
CA LEU A 17 8.65 14.15 0.10
C LEU A 17 8.45 12.87 0.90
N ILE A 18 8.44 11.70 0.23
CA ILE A 18 8.36 10.40 0.90
C ILE A 18 9.59 10.18 1.79
N PHE A 19 10.80 10.45 1.29
CA PHE A 19 12.03 10.32 2.06
C PHE A 19 12.18 11.34 3.20
N SER A 20 11.49 12.47 3.12
CA SER A 20 11.40 13.43 4.23
C SER A 20 10.61 12.88 5.44
N GLY A 21 9.99 11.69 5.33
CA GLY A 21 9.15 11.11 6.37
C GLY A 21 7.73 11.69 6.40
N PHE A 22 7.34 12.46 5.38
CA PHE A 22 5.97 12.96 5.25
C PHE A 22 5.02 11.79 4.92
N PRO A 23 3.78 11.76 5.45
CA PRO A 23 2.89 10.63 5.19
C PRO A 23 2.62 10.47 3.69
N VAL A 24 2.82 9.24 3.20
CA VAL A 24 2.84 8.91 1.76
C VAL A 24 1.57 9.35 1.03
N ALA A 25 0.40 9.19 1.66
CA ALA A 25 -0.88 9.58 1.07
C ALA A 25 -0.93 11.08 0.71
N PHE A 26 -0.44 11.95 1.61
CA PHE A 26 -0.41 13.39 1.36
C PHE A 26 0.71 13.77 0.39
N ALA A 27 1.85 13.09 0.44
CA ALA A 27 2.94 13.32 -0.50
C ALA A 27 2.51 13.02 -1.95
N LEU A 28 1.90 11.86 -2.20
CA LEU A 28 1.44 11.47 -3.54
C LEU A 28 0.28 12.35 -4.03
N GLY A 29 -0.75 12.54 -3.19
CA GLY A 29 -1.92 13.34 -3.56
C GLY A 29 -1.59 14.82 -3.77
N GLY A 30 -0.79 15.41 -2.88
CA GLY A 30 -0.37 16.81 -2.97
C GLY A 30 0.49 17.08 -4.20
N VAL A 31 1.50 16.24 -4.46
CA VAL A 31 2.35 16.38 -5.66
C VAL A 31 1.53 16.20 -6.93
N ALA A 32 0.63 15.21 -6.98
CA ALA A 32 -0.23 15.01 -8.14
C ALA A 32 -1.10 16.25 -8.43
N LEU A 33 -1.71 16.86 -7.41
CA LEU A 33 -2.53 18.07 -7.56
C LEU A 33 -1.69 19.29 -7.96
N CYS A 34 -0.54 19.52 -7.32
CA CYS A 34 0.36 20.63 -7.66
C CYS A 34 0.84 20.53 -9.11
N PHE A 35 1.28 19.35 -9.55
CA PHE A 35 1.73 19.15 -10.93
C PHE A 35 0.60 19.17 -11.93
N ALA A 36 -0.63 18.79 -11.53
CA ALA A 36 -1.79 18.97 -12.40
C ALA A 36 -2.08 20.46 -12.66
N VAL A 37 -2.01 21.32 -11.64
CA VAL A 37 -2.17 22.77 -11.83
C VAL A 37 -1.08 23.33 -12.75
N VAL A 38 0.19 22.96 -12.51
CA VAL A 38 1.32 23.38 -13.35
C VAL A 38 1.16 22.90 -14.79
N GLY A 39 0.73 21.66 -14.99
CA GLY A 39 0.60 21.09 -16.33
C GLY A 39 -0.53 21.72 -17.14
N VAL A 40 -1.63 22.15 -16.51
CA VAL A 40 -2.69 22.89 -17.19
C VAL A 40 -2.24 24.30 -17.55
N GLN A 41 -1.57 25.01 -16.63
CA GLN A 41 -1.04 26.35 -16.92
C GLN A 41 -0.01 26.33 -18.06
N ALA A 42 0.77 25.26 -18.14
CA ALA A 42 1.73 25.04 -19.22
C ALA A 42 1.08 24.51 -20.53
N GLY A 43 -0.23 24.29 -20.55
CA GLY A 43 -0.99 23.89 -21.74
C GLY A 43 -0.86 22.41 -22.12
N PHE A 44 -0.39 21.54 -21.22
CA PHE A 44 -0.25 20.11 -21.50
C PHE A 44 -1.57 19.34 -21.45
N PHE A 45 -2.53 19.80 -20.66
CA PHE A 45 -3.85 19.18 -20.50
C PHE A 45 -4.89 20.20 -20.02
N ASP A 46 -6.18 19.88 -20.20
CA ASP A 46 -7.30 20.80 -19.97
C ASP A 46 -7.87 20.70 -18.54
N TRP A 47 -8.48 21.77 -18.05
CA TRP A 47 -9.10 21.84 -16.73
C TRP A 47 -10.25 20.84 -16.57
N ALA A 48 -10.89 20.46 -17.69
CA ALA A 48 -11.92 19.43 -17.72
C ALA A 48 -11.43 18.07 -17.20
N LEU A 49 -10.14 17.72 -17.37
CA LEU A 49 -9.60 16.45 -16.88
C LEU A 49 -9.49 16.39 -15.36
N LEU A 50 -9.31 17.54 -14.70
CA LEU A 50 -9.34 17.62 -13.24
C LEU A 50 -10.75 17.40 -12.68
N LEU A 51 -11.79 17.80 -13.42
CA LEU A 51 -13.18 17.54 -13.02
C LEU A 51 -13.54 16.05 -13.06
N ALA A 52 -12.80 15.24 -13.81
CA ALA A 52 -12.96 13.79 -13.81
C ALA A 52 -12.24 13.09 -12.64
N MET A 53 -11.36 13.78 -11.90
CA MET A 53 -10.60 13.18 -10.79
C MET A 53 -11.48 12.64 -9.66
N PRO A 54 -12.53 13.35 -9.19
CA PRO A 54 -13.43 12.81 -8.17
C PRO A 54 -14.05 11.48 -8.60
N ASP A 55 -14.57 11.40 -9.84
CA ASP A 55 -15.16 10.17 -10.36
C ASP A 55 -14.15 9.02 -10.39
N ARG A 56 -12.89 9.29 -10.77
CA ARG A 56 -11.81 8.28 -10.73
C ARG A 56 -11.51 7.81 -9.30
N ILE A 57 -11.52 8.72 -8.33
CA ILE A 57 -11.28 8.37 -6.92
C ILE A 57 -12.42 7.49 -6.41
N PHE A 58 -13.67 7.87 -6.67
CA PHE A 58 -14.84 7.07 -6.26
C PHE A 58 -14.87 5.70 -6.95
N ASP A 59 -14.50 5.64 -8.22
CA ASP A 59 -14.40 4.38 -8.97
C ASP A 59 -13.37 3.45 -8.32
N VAL A 60 -12.18 3.97 -7.99
CA VAL A 60 -11.16 3.20 -7.25
C VAL A 60 -11.66 2.77 -5.88
N MET A 61 -12.31 3.64 -5.11
CA MET A 61 -12.87 3.31 -3.79
C MET A 61 -13.97 2.24 -3.86
N SER A 62 -14.72 2.18 -4.97
CA SER A 62 -15.76 1.18 -5.21
C SER A 62 -15.20 -0.22 -5.51
N ASN A 63 -13.88 -0.33 -5.72
CA ASN A 63 -13.22 -1.59 -6.05
C ASN A 63 -13.29 -2.57 -4.87
N THR A 64 -13.99 -3.69 -5.09
CA THR A 64 -14.17 -4.75 -4.11
C THR A 64 -12.87 -5.42 -3.68
N ILE A 65 -11.81 -5.36 -4.48
CA ILE A 65 -10.48 -5.86 -4.11
C ILE A 65 -9.90 -5.04 -2.96
N LEU A 66 -10.17 -3.72 -2.91
CA LEU A 66 -9.68 -2.88 -1.81
C LEU A 66 -10.34 -3.22 -0.47
N LEU A 67 -11.53 -3.84 -0.48
CA LEU A 67 -12.14 -4.41 0.73
C LEU A 67 -11.31 -5.56 1.33
N ALA A 68 -10.41 -6.17 0.55
CA ALA A 68 -9.49 -7.18 1.08
C ALA A 68 -8.59 -6.60 2.18
N VAL A 69 -8.19 -5.33 2.12
CA VAL A 69 -7.33 -4.71 3.15
C VAL A 69 -8.00 -4.67 4.53
N PRO A 70 -9.19 -4.08 4.71
CA PRO A 70 -9.87 -4.10 6.01
C PRO A 70 -10.27 -5.50 6.44
N TYR A 71 -10.68 -6.39 5.52
CA TYR A 71 -10.97 -7.78 5.87
C TYR A 71 -9.74 -8.56 6.30
N PHE A 72 -8.57 -8.29 5.71
CA PHE A 72 -7.31 -8.89 6.13
C PHE A 72 -6.91 -8.40 7.52
N ILE A 73 -7.02 -7.10 7.79
CA ILE A 73 -6.79 -6.54 9.13
C ILE A 73 -7.77 -7.14 10.14
N PHE A 74 -9.05 -7.27 9.78
CA PHE A 74 -10.07 -7.88 10.63
C PHE A 74 -9.74 -9.35 10.94
N MET A 75 -9.47 -10.17 9.92
CA MET A 75 -9.07 -11.55 10.07
C MET A 75 -7.83 -11.68 10.96
N GLY A 76 -6.78 -10.88 10.71
CA GLY A 76 -5.57 -10.86 11.52
C GLY A 76 -5.86 -10.53 12.99
N THR A 77 -6.70 -9.51 13.24
CA THR A 77 -7.09 -9.12 14.60
C THR A 77 -7.92 -10.20 15.29
N VAL A 78 -8.82 -10.88 14.56
CA VAL A 78 -9.62 -11.99 15.10
C VAL A 78 -8.73 -13.19 15.45
N LEU A 79 -7.79 -13.55 14.58
CA LEU A 79 -6.82 -14.62 14.83
C LEU A 79 -5.91 -14.33 16.03
N GLU A 80 -5.46 -13.07 16.17
CA GLU A 80 -4.67 -12.61 17.31
C GLU A 80 -5.47 -12.69 18.62
N LYS A 81 -6.68 -12.12 18.63
CA LYS A 81 -7.53 -12.08 19.84
C LYS A 81 -8.07 -13.44 20.27
N SER A 82 -8.26 -14.36 19.32
CA SER A 82 -8.69 -15.73 19.62
C SER A 82 -7.56 -16.65 20.07
N ARG A 83 -6.30 -16.18 20.04
CA ARG A 83 -5.08 -16.98 20.28
C ARG A 83 -4.88 -18.16 19.32
N LEU A 84 -5.72 -18.29 18.29
CA LEU A 84 -5.58 -19.33 17.28
C LEU A 84 -4.21 -19.29 16.60
N ALA A 85 -3.65 -18.08 16.38
CA ALA A 85 -2.31 -17.93 15.81
C ALA A 85 -1.22 -18.56 16.69
N GLU A 86 -1.32 -18.43 18.02
CA GLU A 86 -0.35 -18.99 18.96
C GLU A 86 -0.47 -20.52 19.03
N ASP A 87 -1.70 -21.04 19.14
CA ASP A 87 -1.97 -22.47 19.22
C ASP A 87 -1.52 -23.21 17.94
N LEU A 88 -1.71 -22.60 16.77
CA LEU A 88 -1.23 -23.12 15.50
C LEU A 88 0.31 -23.17 15.45
N LEU A 89 0.99 -22.11 15.90
CA LEU A 89 2.45 -22.07 15.94
C LEU A 89 3.03 -23.11 16.92
N GLN A 90 2.42 -23.29 18.09
CA GLN A 90 2.83 -24.32 19.04
C GLN A 90 2.62 -25.73 18.46
N THR A 91 1.49 -25.98 17.80
CA THR A 91 1.18 -27.28 17.18
C THR A 91 2.16 -27.64 16.07
N ILE A 92 2.48 -26.67 15.20
CA ILE A 92 3.46 -26.87 14.12
C ILE A 92 4.87 -26.98 14.70
N GLY A 93 5.20 -26.23 15.75
CA GLY A 93 6.45 -26.36 16.49
C GLY A 93 6.64 -27.75 17.10
N MET A 94 5.58 -28.37 17.62
CA MET A 94 5.59 -29.76 18.09
C MET A 94 5.79 -30.75 16.94
N LEU A 95 5.16 -30.50 15.77
CA LEU A 95 5.34 -31.34 14.58
C LEU A 95 6.80 -31.37 14.10
N PHE A 96 7.51 -30.24 14.15
CA PHE A 96 8.92 -30.15 13.78
C PHE A 96 9.89 -30.33 14.98
N GLY A 97 9.37 -30.60 16.19
CA GLY A 97 10.12 -30.61 17.45
C GLY A 97 11.22 -31.67 17.56
N ALA A 98 11.16 -32.74 16.75
CA ALA A 98 12.22 -33.75 16.66
C ALA A 98 13.53 -33.19 16.06
N VAL A 99 13.46 -32.05 15.35
CA VAL A 99 14.61 -31.39 14.74
C VAL A 99 15.12 -30.28 15.66
N ARG A 100 16.44 -30.24 15.88
CA ARG A 100 17.10 -29.16 16.63
C ARG A 100 16.79 -27.83 15.94
N GLY A 101 16.01 -26.95 16.59
CA GLY A 101 15.54 -25.69 15.99
C GLY A 101 14.21 -25.78 15.23
N GLY A 102 13.45 -26.87 15.38
CA GLY A 102 12.16 -27.08 14.71
C GLY A 102 11.13 -25.96 14.92
N LEU A 103 11.18 -25.28 16.08
CA LEU A 103 10.33 -24.12 16.35
C LEU A 103 10.68 -22.90 15.47
N ALA A 104 11.97 -22.67 15.20
CA ALA A 104 12.40 -21.59 14.31
C ALA A 104 12.02 -21.88 12.85
N ILE A 105 12.13 -23.15 12.42
CA ILE A 105 11.70 -23.60 11.10
C ILE A 105 10.18 -23.41 10.95
N ALA A 106 9.40 -23.80 11.96
CA ALA A 106 7.96 -23.60 11.99
C ALA A 106 7.57 -22.12 11.86
N VAL A 107 8.24 -21.22 12.58
CA VAL A 107 7.96 -19.77 12.51
C VAL A 107 8.27 -19.20 11.13
N VAL A 108 9.41 -19.54 10.52
CA VAL A 108 9.75 -19.05 9.17
C VAL A 108 8.78 -19.59 8.13
N PHE A 109 8.39 -20.86 8.21
CA PHE A 109 7.50 -21.47 7.23
C PHE A 109 6.06 -20.97 7.33
N VAL A 110 5.53 -20.84 8.55
CA VAL A 110 4.19 -20.29 8.80
C VAL A 110 4.16 -18.79 8.52
N GLY A 111 5.18 -18.05 8.96
CA GLY A 111 5.29 -16.62 8.70
C GLY A 111 5.50 -16.26 7.23
N ALA A 112 6.02 -17.18 6.40
CA ALA A 112 6.11 -16.99 4.95
C ALA A 112 4.81 -17.36 4.21
N LEU A 113 3.92 -18.13 4.84
CA LEU A 113 2.64 -18.56 4.26
C LEU A 113 1.48 -17.59 4.55
N LEU A 114 1.60 -16.78 5.61
CA LEU A 114 0.65 -15.75 6.05
C LEU A 114 0.98 -14.38 5.45
#